data_AF-A0A9D9WBY6-F1
#
_entry.id   AF-A0A9D9WBY6-F1
#
_cell.length_a   1.000
_cell.length_b   1.000
_cell.length_c   1.000
_cell.angle_alpha   90.00
_cell.angle_beta   90.00
_cell.angle_gamma   90.00
#
_symmetry.space_group_name_H-M   'P 1'
#
loop_
_entity.id
_entity.type
_entity.pdbx_description
1 polymer ?
#
loop_
_entity_poly.entity_id
_entity_poly.type
_entity_poly.pdbx_seq_one_letter_code
_entity_poly.pdbx_strand_id
1 'polypeptide(L)'
;MKGLEKSINVVASFGAAVVIIGALFKIVHWEGANEMLMVGMFTEAAIFILFGVLYIQAKPEKEYSWENVYPELVGGEAVARPAGNGLANLANQSGLGADVVENLTKSLKGLTETANSLQEISKATGAANDFVQSLNASSASLGSLNKTVSDANASLGSISISSTEAAKYAQQYAKAGDQLAALNAIYETEIQESSKHLKAINGYYGNVNTTVEQIAATSKDAEQFKAELAKLNANIQALNQVYGSMLTAMKG
;
A
#
# COMPACT_ATOMS: atom_id res chain seq x y z
N MET A 1 17.71 -15.61 -2.46
CA MET A 1 17.79 -15.06 -3.83
C MET A 1 17.92 -13.54 -3.80
N LYS A 2 17.05 -12.78 -3.11
CA LYS A 2 17.15 -11.29 -2.99
C LYS A 2 18.53 -10.73 -2.53
N GLY A 3 19.21 -11.41 -1.60
CA GLY A 3 20.55 -10.99 -1.17
C GLY A 3 21.65 -11.23 -2.22
N LEU A 4 21.49 -12.27 -3.04
CA LEU A 4 22.42 -12.63 -4.11
C LEU A 4 22.29 -11.61 -5.26
N GLU A 5 21.07 -11.29 -5.68
CA GLU A 5 20.77 -10.28 -6.71
C GLU A 5 21.33 -8.90 -6.35
N LYS A 6 21.18 -8.47 -5.10
CA LYS A 6 21.75 -7.20 -4.63
C LYS A 6 23.28 -7.19 -4.69
N SER A 7 23.92 -8.32 -4.37
CA SER A 7 25.38 -8.44 -4.46
C SER A 7 25.89 -8.47 -5.91
N ILE A 8 25.15 -9.10 -6.82
CA ILE A 8 25.48 -9.18 -8.25
C ILE A 8 25.41 -7.81 -8.90
N ASN A 9 24.36 -7.02 -8.63
CA ASN A 9 24.21 -5.68 -9.19
C ASN A 9 25.32 -4.72 -8.71
N VAL A 10 25.78 -4.89 -7.46
CA VAL A 10 26.92 -4.14 -6.93
C VAL A 10 28.21 -4.52 -7.66
N VAL A 11 28.52 -5.81 -7.80
CA VAL A 11 29.72 -6.29 -8.53
C VAL A 11 29.70 -5.83 -10.00
N ALA A 12 28.53 -5.85 -10.65
CA ALA A 12 28.34 -5.35 -12.00
C ALA A 12 28.68 -3.85 -12.12
N SER A 13 28.20 -3.06 -11.16
CA SER A 13 28.43 -1.62 -11.12
C SER A 13 29.92 -1.27 -10.90
N PHE A 14 30.62 -2.08 -10.09
CA PHE A 14 32.07 -1.96 -9.93
C PHE A 14 32.83 -2.30 -11.22
N GLY A 15 32.43 -3.35 -11.95
CA GLY A 15 33.06 -3.67 -13.23
C GLY A 15 32.83 -2.62 -14.31
N ALA A 16 31.62 -2.09 -14.40
CA ALA A 16 31.30 -0.99 -15.32
C ALA A 16 32.16 0.26 -15.04
N ALA A 17 32.46 0.55 -13.77
CA ALA A 17 33.36 1.65 -13.40
C ALA A 17 34.79 1.42 -13.94
N VAL A 18 35.31 0.19 -13.87
CA VAL A 18 36.64 -0.17 -14.41
C VAL A 18 36.69 0.03 -15.93
N VAL A 19 35.61 -0.30 -16.64
CA VAL A 19 35.49 -0.09 -18.10
C VAL A 19 35.48 1.38 -18.46
N ILE A 20 34.70 2.19 -17.73
CA ILE A 20 34.62 3.63 -17.96
C ILE A 20 35.99 4.29 -17.74
N ILE A 21 36.74 3.87 -16.72
CA ILE A 21 38.10 4.36 -16.47
C ILE A 21 39.05 3.96 -17.61
N GLY A 22 38.97 2.72 -18.12
CA GLY A 22 39.77 2.30 -19.26
C GLY A 22 39.45 3.06 -20.56
N ALA A 23 38.17 3.33 -20.81
CA ALA A 23 37.73 4.16 -21.93
C ALA A 23 38.22 5.62 -21.79
N LEU A 24 38.17 6.17 -20.57
CA LEU A 24 38.68 7.52 -20.29
C LEU A 24 40.18 7.62 -20.59
N PHE A 25 40.98 6.67 -20.12
CA PHE A 25 42.43 6.63 -20.40
C PHE A 25 42.70 6.60 -21.91
N LYS A 26 41.90 5.85 -22.67
CA LYS A 26 42.01 5.78 -24.13
C LYS A 26 41.69 7.11 -24.82
N ILE A 27 40.68 7.85 -24.33
CA ILE A 27 40.28 9.15 -24.89
C ILE A 27 41.32 10.24 -24.57
N VAL A 28 41.88 10.24 -23.35
CA VAL A 28 42.85 11.25 -22.90
C VAL A 28 44.30 10.91 -23.33
N HIS A 29 44.51 9.75 -23.96
CA HIS A 29 45.82 9.31 -24.46
C HIS A 29 46.89 9.21 -23.37
N TRP A 30 46.51 8.77 -22.17
CA TRP A 30 47.48 8.53 -21.10
C TRP A 30 48.35 7.30 -21.38
N GLU A 31 49.57 7.31 -20.85
CA GLU A 31 50.49 6.18 -20.95
C GLU A 31 49.87 4.95 -20.25
N GLY A 32 49.88 3.79 -20.90
CA GLY A 32 49.20 2.59 -20.41
C GLY A 32 47.70 2.48 -20.77
N ALA A 33 47.17 3.37 -21.63
CA ALA A 33 45.74 3.38 -21.97
C ALA A 33 45.23 2.11 -22.66
N ASN A 34 46.07 1.43 -23.46
CA ASN A 34 45.67 0.18 -24.12
C ASN A 34 45.53 -0.95 -23.12
N GLU A 35 46.44 -1.03 -22.16
CA GLU A 35 46.49 -2.02 -21.09
C GLU A 35 45.30 -1.84 -20.16
N MET A 36 45.00 -0.60 -19.75
CA MET A 36 43.84 -0.31 -18.91
C MET A 36 42.52 -0.59 -19.65
N LEU A 37 42.40 -0.21 -20.93
CA LEU A 37 41.22 -0.54 -21.73
C LEU A 37 41.02 -2.05 -21.87
N MET A 38 42.11 -2.79 -22.08
CA MET A 38 42.08 -4.25 -22.17
C MET A 38 41.57 -4.89 -20.88
N VAL A 39 42.06 -4.43 -19.72
CA VAL A 39 41.57 -4.88 -18.41
C VAL A 39 40.09 -4.57 -18.22
N GLY A 40 39.63 -3.38 -18.61
CA GLY A 40 38.21 -3.02 -18.59
C GLY A 40 37.37 -3.97 -19.44
N MET A 41 37.74 -4.17 -20.71
CA MET A 41 36.98 -5.03 -21.64
C MET A 41 36.93 -6.50 -21.18
N PHE A 42 38.01 -7.03 -20.59
CA PHE A 42 37.98 -8.38 -20.00
C PHE A 42 37.07 -8.48 -18.77
N THR A 43 37.06 -7.43 -17.94
CA THR A 43 36.16 -7.35 -16.78
C THR A 43 34.69 -7.35 -17.23
N GLU A 44 34.37 -6.61 -18.28
CA GLU A 44 33.02 -6.55 -18.85
C GLU A 44 32.57 -7.90 -19.43
N ALA A 45 33.47 -8.57 -20.18
CA ALA A 45 33.19 -9.89 -20.73
C ALA A 45 32.90 -10.92 -19.63
N ALA A 46 33.66 -10.90 -18.53
CA ALA A 46 33.44 -11.80 -17.40
C ALA A 46 32.07 -11.55 -16.72
N ILE A 47 31.68 -10.29 -16.57
CA ILE A 47 30.39 -9.91 -15.97
C ILE A 47 29.24 -10.35 -16.87
N PHE A 48 29.30 -10.12 -18.19
CA PHE A 48 28.24 -10.57 -19.11
C PHE A 48 28.07 -12.08 -19.12
N ILE A 49 29.15 -12.85 -19.05
CA ILE A 49 29.08 -14.31 -18.95
C ILE A 49 28.39 -14.73 -17.65
N LEU A 50 28.76 -14.09 -16.54
CA LEU A 50 28.17 -14.37 -15.23
C LEU A 50 26.67 -14.01 -15.21
N PHE A 51 26.27 -12.87 -15.79
CA PHE A 51 24.86 -12.53 -15.97
C PHE A 51 24.13 -13.48 -16.89
N GLY A 52 24.73 -13.90 -18.01
CA GLY A 52 24.11 -14.85 -18.93
C GLY A 52 23.80 -16.20 -18.27
N VAL A 53 24.75 -16.74 -17.51
CA VAL A 53 24.57 -18.00 -16.76
C VAL A 53 23.51 -17.85 -15.67
N LEU A 54 23.51 -16.74 -14.95
CA LEU A 54 22.52 -16.48 -13.91
C LEU A 54 21.13 -16.20 -14.46
N TYR A 55 21.02 -15.53 -15.62
CA TYR A 55 19.76 -15.28 -16.30
C TYR A 55 19.10 -16.58 -16.76
N ILE A 56 19.88 -17.56 -17.20
CA ILE A 56 19.37 -18.92 -17.52
C ILE A 56 18.81 -19.62 -16.28
N GLN A 57 19.34 -19.34 -15.08
CA GLN A 57 18.85 -19.91 -13.81
C GLN A 57 17.78 -19.07 -13.11
N ALA A 58 17.59 -17.82 -13.52
CA ALA A 58 16.57 -16.96 -12.97
C ALA A 58 15.19 -17.54 -13.32
N LYS A 59 14.40 -17.87 -12.30
CA LYS A 59 13.02 -18.28 -12.51
C LYS A 59 12.29 -17.14 -13.26
N PRO A 60 11.50 -17.45 -14.29
CA PRO A 60 10.67 -16.44 -14.93
C PRO A 60 9.86 -15.72 -13.84
N GLU A 61 9.78 -14.39 -13.94
CA GLU A 61 9.00 -13.60 -13.01
C GLU A 61 7.61 -14.24 -12.94
N LYS A 62 7.15 -14.52 -11.72
CA LYS A 62 5.82 -15.10 -11.54
C LYS A 62 4.83 -14.05 -12.03
N GLU A 63 4.30 -14.23 -13.22
CA GLU A 63 3.11 -13.52 -13.67
C GLU A 63 1.98 -13.95 -12.75
N TYR A 64 1.70 -13.11 -11.76
CA TYR A 64 0.51 -13.26 -10.95
C TYR A 64 -0.64 -12.80 -11.82
N SER A 65 -1.50 -13.72 -12.25
CA SER A 65 -2.77 -13.41 -12.91
C SER A 65 -3.72 -12.76 -11.90
N TRP A 66 -3.43 -11.50 -11.58
CA TRP A 66 -4.22 -10.64 -10.71
C TRP A 66 -5.67 -10.52 -11.16
N GLU A 67 -6.03 -10.77 -12.43
CA GLU A 67 -7.42 -10.76 -12.89
C GLU A 67 -8.27 -11.85 -12.26
N ASN A 68 -7.66 -12.98 -11.88
CA ASN A 68 -8.39 -14.07 -11.22
C ASN A 68 -8.82 -13.69 -9.80
N VAL A 69 -8.15 -12.70 -9.19
CA VAL A 69 -8.37 -12.29 -7.79
C VAL A 69 -9.03 -10.91 -7.70
N TYR A 70 -8.86 -10.09 -8.74
CA TYR A 70 -9.39 -8.73 -8.89
C TYR A 70 -9.83 -8.51 -10.35
N PRO A 71 -10.97 -9.10 -10.78
CA PRO A 71 -11.48 -8.98 -12.15
C PRO A 71 -11.84 -7.54 -12.54
N GLU A 72 -11.96 -6.65 -11.55
CA GLU A 72 -12.25 -5.22 -11.69
C GLU A 72 -11.15 -4.45 -12.44
N LEU A 73 -9.90 -4.93 -12.44
CA LEU A 73 -8.76 -4.26 -13.08
C LEU A 73 -8.77 -4.36 -14.61
N VAL A 74 -9.46 -5.36 -15.17
CA VAL A 74 -9.63 -5.57 -16.61
C VAL A 74 -11.03 -5.21 -17.10
N GLY A 75 -11.80 -4.45 -16.31
CA GLY A 75 -13.13 -3.98 -16.67
C GLY A 75 -14.23 -5.05 -16.59
N GLY A 76 -13.98 -6.17 -15.90
CA GLY A 76 -15.01 -7.15 -15.56
C GLY A 76 -15.89 -6.69 -14.39
N GLU A 77 -17.14 -7.17 -14.32
CA GLU A 77 -18.00 -6.95 -13.17
C GLU A 77 -17.39 -7.59 -11.91
N ALA A 78 -17.46 -6.87 -10.79
CA ALA A 78 -16.98 -7.35 -9.50
C ALA A 78 -17.72 -8.64 -9.11
N VAL A 79 -17.00 -9.77 -9.09
CA VAL A 79 -17.54 -10.99 -8.50
C VAL A 79 -17.59 -10.76 -6.99
N ALA A 80 -18.80 -10.63 -6.45
CA ALA A 80 -19.02 -10.52 -5.01
C ALA A 80 -18.27 -11.65 -4.31
N ARG A 81 -17.18 -11.31 -3.60
CA ARG A 81 -16.50 -12.26 -2.73
C ARG A 81 -17.54 -12.84 -1.79
N PRO A 82 -17.60 -14.18 -1.59
CA PRO A 82 -18.46 -14.73 -0.57
C PRO A 82 -18.02 -14.10 0.75
N ALA A 83 -18.83 -13.16 1.25
CA ALA A 83 -18.65 -12.61 2.58
C ALA A 83 -18.57 -13.82 3.49
N GLY A 84 -17.43 -13.99 4.17
CA GLY A 84 -17.18 -15.16 4.99
C GLY A 84 -18.37 -15.38 5.91
N ASN A 85 -19.13 -16.45 5.66
CA ASN A 85 -20.28 -16.87 6.47
C ASN A 85 -19.87 -17.32 7.88
N GLY A 86 -18.74 -16.86 8.41
CA GLY A 86 -18.27 -17.19 9.76
C GLY A 86 -19.26 -16.72 10.83
N LEU A 87 -19.89 -15.56 10.64
CA LEU A 87 -20.87 -15.03 11.58
C LEU A 87 -22.28 -15.61 11.37
N ALA A 88 -22.66 -15.86 10.12
CA ALA A 88 -23.96 -16.46 9.77
C ALA A 88 -24.06 -17.94 10.16
N ASN A 89 -22.95 -18.68 10.16
CA ASN A 89 -22.89 -20.05 10.66
C ASN A 89 -22.95 -20.13 12.20
N LEU A 90 -22.53 -19.08 12.91
CA LEU A 90 -22.60 -19.02 14.37
C LEU A 90 -24.04 -18.76 14.85
N ALA A 91 -24.82 -18.00 14.08
CA ALA A 91 -26.23 -17.72 14.36
C ALA A 91 -27.16 -18.94 14.16
N ASN A 92 -26.76 -19.92 13.33
CA ASN A 92 -27.54 -21.13 13.06
C ASN A 92 -27.20 -22.30 14.00
N GLN A 93 -26.20 -22.17 14.87
CA GLN A 93 -25.90 -23.19 15.87
C GLN A 93 -26.87 -23.05 17.05
N SER A 94 -27.82 -23.97 17.12
CA SER A 94 -28.83 -24.05 18.18
C SER A 94 -28.17 -24.44 19.51
N GLY A 95 -27.73 -23.44 20.27
CA GLY A 95 -27.18 -23.60 21.62
C GLY A 95 -26.10 -22.58 21.89
N LEU A 96 -26.45 -21.49 22.58
CA LEU A 96 -25.48 -20.56 23.17
C LEU A 96 -24.76 -21.24 24.34
N GLY A 97 -23.85 -22.16 24.01
CA GLY A 97 -22.94 -22.79 24.97
C GLY A 97 -21.87 -21.82 25.44
N ALA A 98 -21.30 -22.08 26.63
CA ALA A 98 -20.23 -21.29 27.23
C ALA A 98 -19.06 -21.02 26.26
N ASP A 99 -18.79 -21.94 25.33
CA ASP A 99 -17.75 -21.82 24.30
C ASP A 99 -17.98 -20.64 23.33
N VAL A 100 -19.23 -20.32 22.98
CA VAL A 100 -19.56 -19.20 22.08
C VAL A 100 -19.31 -17.86 22.79
N VAL A 101 -19.64 -17.80 24.09
CA VAL A 101 -19.40 -16.62 24.94
C VAL A 101 -17.90 -16.43 25.21
N GLU A 102 -17.17 -17.53 25.41
CA GLU A 102 -15.72 -17.50 25.58
C GLU A 102 -15.01 -17.03 24.29
N ASN A 103 -15.43 -17.52 23.13
CA ASN A 103 -14.87 -17.11 21.83
C ASN A 103 -15.22 -15.66 21.47
N LEU A 104 -16.40 -15.19 21.85
CA LEU A 104 -16.78 -13.78 21.70
C LEU A 104 -15.94 -12.88 22.62
N THR A 105 -15.70 -13.31 23.86
CA THR A 105 -14.87 -12.59 24.83
C THR A 105 -13.42 -12.52 24.38
N LYS A 106 -12.87 -13.61 23.84
CA LYS A 106 -11.53 -13.63 23.20
C LYS A 106 -11.47 -12.68 22.01
N SER A 107 -12.51 -12.63 21.19
CA SER A 107 -12.58 -11.73 20.02
C SER A 107 -12.66 -10.26 20.43
N LEU A 108 -13.45 -9.92 21.46
CA LEU A 108 -13.52 -8.57 22.02
C LEU A 108 -12.19 -8.15 22.66
N LYS A 109 -11.52 -9.07 23.36
CA LYS A 109 -10.18 -8.81 23.92
C LYS A 109 -9.13 -8.53 22.83
N GLY A 110 -9.16 -9.30 21.73
CA GLY A 110 -8.30 -9.05 20.57
C GLY A 110 -8.57 -7.71 19.88
N LEU A 111 -9.84 -7.26 19.87
CA LEU A 111 -10.20 -5.94 19.37
C LEU A 111 -9.67 -4.82 20.28
N THR A 112 -9.73 -4.99 21.60
CA THR A 112 -9.14 -4.05 22.57
C THR A 112 -7.62 -3.98 22.47
N GLU A 113 -6.95 -5.12 22.29
CA GLU A 113 -5.49 -5.16 22.05
C GLU A 113 -5.11 -4.44 20.75
N THR A 114 -5.89 -4.64 19.68
CA THR A 114 -5.69 -3.93 18.40
C THR A 114 -5.88 -2.42 18.54
N ALA A 115 -6.87 -1.96 19.32
CA ALA A 115 -7.08 -0.55 19.61
C ALA A 115 -5.93 0.07 20.42
N ASN A 116 -5.37 -0.67 21.38
CA ASN A 116 -4.18 -0.24 22.13
C ASN A 116 -2.94 -0.16 21.24
N SER A 117 -2.75 -1.11 20.31
CA SER A 117 -1.68 -1.03 19.30
C SER A 117 -1.86 0.16 18.35
N LEU A 118 -3.09 0.51 17.98
CA LEU A 118 -3.39 1.73 17.22
C LEU A 118 -3.08 3.01 18.03
N GLN A 119 -3.26 2.98 19.35
CA GLN A 119 -2.86 4.07 20.24
C GLN A 119 -1.32 4.18 20.38
N GLU A 120 -0.59 3.08 20.28
CA GLU A 120 0.88 3.10 20.17
C GLU A 120 1.37 3.61 18.81
N ILE A 121 0.67 3.27 17.72
CA ILE A 121 0.90 3.85 16.39
C ILE A 121 0.60 5.36 16.40
N SER A 122 -0.39 5.82 17.18
CA SER A 122 -0.65 7.25 17.40
C SER A 122 0.52 7.99 18.07
N LYS A 123 1.36 7.29 18.88
CA LYS A 123 2.63 7.83 19.42
C LYS A 123 3.77 7.88 18.39
N ALA A 124 3.64 7.21 17.24
CA ALA A 124 4.58 7.32 16.11
C ALA A 124 4.46 8.64 15.31
N THR A 125 3.59 9.56 15.76
CA THR A 125 3.47 10.94 15.25
C THR A 125 4.76 11.77 15.39
N GLY A 126 5.73 11.36 16.23
CA GLY A 126 7.08 11.96 16.24
C GLY A 126 7.86 11.72 14.94
N ALA A 127 7.76 10.51 14.36
CA ALA A 127 8.42 10.17 13.09
C ALA A 127 7.77 10.86 11.89
N ALA A 128 6.47 11.21 11.98
CA ALA A 128 5.82 12.05 10.99
C ALA A 128 6.37 13.49 11.03
N ASN A 129 6.71 14.01 12.21
CA ASN A 129 7.34 15.33 12.35
C ASN A 129 8.77 15.34 11.79
N ASP A 130 9.55 14.28 12.04
CA ASP A 130 10.90 14.11 11.48
C ASP A 130 10.87 13.91 9.96
N PHE A 131 9.86 13.21 9.45
CA PHE A 131 9.61 13.08 8.02
C PHE A 131 9.24 14.43 7.39
N VAL A 132 8.34 15.20 8.00
CA VAL A 132 7.98 16.56 7.55
C VAL A 132 9.20 17.49 7.57
N GLN A 133 10.05 17.40 8.60
CA GLN A 133 11.27 18.20 8.70
C GLN A 133 12.29 17.80 7.62
N SER A 134 12.43 16.51 7.32
CA SER A 134 13.25 15.99 6.21
C SER A 134 12.69 16.36 4.84
N LEU A 135 11.36 16.42 4.70
CA LEU A 135 10.66 16.88 3.48
C LEU A 135 10.89 18.37 3.23
N ASN A 136 10.79 19.20 4.28
CA ASN A 136 11.09 20.63 4.21
C ASN A 136 12.57 20.90 3.87
N ALA A 137 13.50 20.16 4.49
CA ALA A 137 14.93 20.25 4.16
C ALA A 137 15.21 19.83 2.71
N SER A 138 14.59 18.75 2.25
CA SER A 138 14.70 18.29 0.85
C SER A 138 14.12 19.31 -0.13
N SER A 139 12.99 19.95 0.20
CA SER A 139 12.39 21.02 -0.60
C SER A 139 13.32 22.24 -0.73
N ALA A 140 14.03 22.59 0.34
CA ALA A 140 15.02 23.67 0.30
C ALA A 140 16.25 23.30 -0.57
N SER A 141 16.74 22.07 -0.46
CA SER A 141 17.81 21.56 -1.32
C SER A 141 17.40 21.51 -2.80
N LEU A 142 16.17 21.10 -3.12
CA LEU A 142 15.64 21.13 -4.49
C LEU A 142 15.53 22.57 -5.03
N GLY A 143 15.11 23.53 -4.21
CA GLY A 143 15.11 24.95 -4.57
C GLY A 143 16.51 25.48 -4.87
N SER A 144 17.52 25.08 -4.07
CA SER A 144 18.91 25.46 -4.30
C SER A 144 19.50 24.83 -5.57
N LEU A 145 19.18 23.56 -5.85
CA LEU A 145 19.56 22.87 -7.09
C LEU A 145 18.94 23.55 -8.31
N ASN A 146 17.66 23.92 -8.25
CA ASN A 146 16.99 24.62 -9.33
C ASN A 146 17.63 25.99 -9.60
N LYS A 147 18.06 26.68 -8.53
CA LYS A 147 18.85 27.91 -8.64
C LYS A 147 20.23 27.67 -9.26
N THR A 148 20.97 26.65 -8.85
CA THR A 148 22.27 26.31 -9.44
C THR A 148 22.14 25.90 -10.91
N VAL A 149 21.10 25.16 -11.29
CA VAL A 149 20.81 24.80 -12.69
C VAL A 149 20.45 26.04 -13.51
N SER A 150 19.67 26.97 -12.94
CA SER A 150 19.36 28.25 -13.57
C SER A 150 20.61 29.13 -13.76
N ASP A 151 21.44 29.24 -12.72
CA ASP A 151 22.69 30.02 -12.73
C ASP A 151 23.72 29.37 -13.70
N ALA A 152 23.75 28.04 -13.80
CA ALA A 152 24.55 27.31 -14.80
C ALA A 152 24.01 27.50 -16.23
N ASN A 153 22.69 27.52 -16.43
CA ASN A 153 22.08 27.82 -17.73
C ASN A 153 22.35 29.26 -18.17
N ALA A 154 22.33 30.23 -17.25
CA ALA A 154 22.72 31.61 -17.53
C ALA A 154 24.22 31.72 -17.89
N SER A 155 25.08 30.92 -17.25
CA SER A 155 26.53 30.85 -17.53
C SER A 155 26.87 30.07 -18.80
N LEU A 156 26.01 29.13 -19.22
CA LEU A 156 26.09 28.42 -20.51
C LEU A 156 25.57 29.29 -21.66
N GLY A 157 24.61 30.19 -21.39
CA GLY A 157 24.11 31.17 -22.35
C GLY A 157 25.17 32.20 -22.80
N SER A 158 26.17 32.50 -21.96
CA SER A 158 27.28 33.38 -22.31
C SER A 158 28.43 32.68 -23.06
N ILE A 159 28.43 31.35 -23.12
CA ILE A 159 29.46 30.52 -23.79
C ILE A 159 29.00 30.01 -25.17
N SER A 160 27.71 30.09 -25.51
CA SER A 160 27.12 29.35 -26.65
C SER A 160 26.54 30.22 -27.78
N ILE A 161 27.22 31.30 -28.18
CA ILE A 161 26.98 31.94 -29.49
C ILE A 161 27.89 31.27 -30.52
N SER A 162 27.61 29.99 -30.80
CA SER A 162 28.19 29.24 -31.93
C SER A 162 27.44 27.92 -32.13
N SER A 163 26.90 27.73 -33.34
CA SER A 163 26.42 26.46 -33.92
C SER A 163 24.98 26.01 -33.62
N THR A 164 24.37 25.48 -34.69
CA THR A 164 23.01 24.96 -34.94
C THR A 164 22.40 24.03 -33.86
N GLU A 165 23.20 23.56 -32.91
CA GLU A 165 22.77 22.69 -31.81
C GLU A 165 22.11 23.48 -30.66
N ALA A 166 22.45 24.77 -30.47
CA ALA A 166 21.79 25.65 -29.48
C ALA A 166 20.31 25.89 -29.81
N ALA A 167 19.96 25.95 -31.10
CA ALA A 167 18.56 26.07 -31.53
C ALA A 167 17.75 24.79 -31.21
N LYS A 168 18.35 23.60 -31.38
CA LYS A 168 17.73 22.33 -30.98
C LYS A 168 17.57 22.22 -29.47
N TYR A 169 18.57 22.67 -28.71
CA TYR A 169 18.50 22.71 -27.25
C TYR A 169 17.40 23.65 -26.75
N ALA A 170 17.28 24.85 -27.32
CA ALA A 170 16.19 25.78 -27.01
C ALA A 170 14.81 25.14 -27.27
N GLN A 171 14.68 24.37 -28.36
CA GLN A 171 13.45 23.67 -28.70
C GLN A 171 13.15 22.50 -27.74
N GLN A 172 14.16 21.76 -27.28
CA GLN A 172 14.00 20.71 -26.26
C GLN A 172 13.64 21.30 -24.89
N TYR A 173 14.23 22.44 -24.51
CA TYR A 173 13.90 23.15 -23.28
C TYR A 173 12.46 23.69 -23.28
N ALA A 174 11.98 24.19 -24.42
CA ALA A 174 10.58 24.59 -24.56
C ALA A 174 9.64 23.41 -24.34
N LYS A 175 9.91 22.25 -24.96
CA LYS A 175 9.14 21.01 -24.74
C LYS A 175 9.19 20.51 -23.29
N ALA A 176 10.35 20.60 -22.64
CA ALA A 176 10.48 20.25 -21.23
C ALA A 176 9.67 21.20 -20.33
N GLY A 177 9.61 22.49 -20.68
CA GLY A 177 8.74 23.48 -20.01
C GLY A 177 7.25 23.13 -20.15
N ASP A 178 6.80 22.75 -21.35
CA ASP A 178 5.42 22.31 -21.58
C ASP A 178 5.09 21.03 -20.79
N GLN A 179 6.02 20.07 -20.75
CA GLN A 179 5.88 18.84 -19.96
C GLN A 179 5.82 19.11 -18.46
N LEU A 180 6.64 20.04 -17.94
CA LEU A 180 6.61 20.46 -16.55
C LEU A 180 5.31 21.18 -16.19
N ALA A 181 4.79 22.01 -17.09
CA ALA A 181 3.49 22.66 -16.91
C ALA A 181 2.34 21.63 -16.85
N ALA A 182 2.36 20.63 -17.74
CA ALA A 182 1.41 19.53 -17.72
C ALA A 182 1.53 18.68 -16.43
N LEU A 183 2.75 18.42 -15.97
CA LEU A 183 3.01 17.71 -14.71
C LEU A 183 2.47 18.45 -13.50
N ASN A 184 2.66 19.77 -13.43
CA ASN A 184 2.10 20.59 -12.36
C ASN A 184 0.57 20.56 -12.35
N ALA A 185 -0.07 20.59 -13.52
CA ALA A 185 -1.52 20.47 -13.62
C ALA A 185 -2.04 19.10 -13.15
N ILE A 186 -1.32 18.02 -13.44
CA ILE A 186 -1.63 16.68 -12.94
C ILE A 186 -1.45 16.62 -11.43
N TYR A 187 -0.34 17.15 -10.90
CA TYR A 187 -0.10 17.22 -9.45
C TYR A 187 -1.20 17.95 -8.70
N GLU A 188 -1.67 19.08 -9.25
CA GLU A 188 -2.76 19.84 -8.65
C GLU A 188 -4.09 19.06 -8.69
N THR A 189 -4.35 18.35 -9.78
CA THR A 189 -5.52 17.47 -9.92
C THR A 189 -5.47 16.32 -8.91
N GLU A 190 -4.32 15.69 -8.74
CA GLU A 190 -4.11 14.57 -7.82
C GLU A 190 -4.24 15.00 -6.35
N ILE A 191 -3.74 16.20 -6.01
CA ILE A 191 -3.97 16.79 -4.68
C ILE A 191 -5.47 17.05 -4.45
N GLN A 192 -6.19 17.58 -5.43
CA GLN A 192 -7.64 17.81 -5.31
C GLN A 192 -8.42 16.50 -5.16
N GLU A 193 -8.05 15.47 -5.92
CA GLU A 193 -8.68 14.15 -5.86
C GLU A 193 -8.37 13.42 -4.54
N SER A 194 -7.12 13.48 -4.08
CA SER A 194 -6.72 13.00 -2.76
C SER A 194 -7.47 13.71 -1.64
N SER A 195 -7.68 15.03 -1.75
CA SER A 195 -8.52 15.79 -0.80
C SER A 195 -9.98 15.33 -0.79
N LYS A 196 -10.56 15.05 -1.96
CA LYS A 196 -11.91 14.45 -2.07
C LYS A 196 -11.94 13.05 -1.45
N HIS A 197 -10.91 12.24 -1.68
CA HIS A 197 -10.80 10.91 -1.12
C HIS A 197 -10.70 10.94 0.41
N LEU A 198 -9.91 11.85 0.98
CA LEU A 198 -9.84 12.06 2.43
C LEU A 198 -11.19 12.49 3.04
N LYS A 199 -11.96 13.34 2.35
CA LYS A 199 -13.32 13.69 2.78
C LYS A 199 -14.27 12.50 2.76
N ALA A 200 -14.20 11.67 1.71
CA ALA A 200 -15.00 10.45 1.61
C ALA A 200 -14.64 9.45 2.73
N ILE A 201 -13.35 9.29 3.02
CA ILE A 201 -12.85 8.46 4.12
C ILE A 201 -13.35 8.97 5.48
N ASN A 202 -13.28 10.28 5.75
CA ASN A 202 -13.83 10.84 6.99
C ASN A 202 -15.35 10.64 7.11
N GLY A 203 -16.10 10.77 6.01
CA GLY A 203 -17.53 10.47 5.99
C GLY A 203 -17.81 8.99 6.27
N TYR A 204 -17.00 8.09 5.72
CA TYR A 204 -17.08 6.66 5.99
C TYR A 204 -16.84 6.34 7.48
N TYR A 205 -15.83 6.92 8.11
CA TYR A 205 -15.58 6.75 9.54
C TYR A 205 -16.79 7.19 10.40
N GLY A 206 -17.42 8.32 10.05
CA GLY A 206 -18.64 8.77 10.73
C GLY A 206 -19.79 7.77 10.58
N ASN A 207 -20.02 7.26 9.37
CA ASN A 207 -21.06 6.27 9.11
C ASN A 207 -20.78 4.92 9.81
N VAL A 208 -19.52 4.50 9.89
CA VAL A 208 -19.12 3.30 10.65
C VAL A 208 -19.41 3.49 12.14
N ASN A 209 -19.10 4.65 12.72
CA ASN A 209 -19.39 4.92 14.12
C ASN A 209 -20.91 4.87 14.41
N THR A 210 -21.72 5.50 13.56
CA THR A 210 -23.19 5.42 13.64
C THR A 210 -23.70 3.98 13.51
N THR A 211 -23.11 3.20 12.60
CA THR A 211 -23.48 1.78 12.41
C THR A 211 -23.13 0.96 13.65
N VAL A 212 -21.98 1.19 14.27
CA VAL A 212 -21.57 0.53 15.53
C VAL A 212 -22.54 0.87 16.66
N GLU A 213 -22.96 2.13 16.79
CA GLU A 213 -23.98 2.54 17.77
C GLU A 213 -25.33 1.85 17.53
N GLN A 214 -25.77 1.75 16.26
CA GLN A 214 -27.00 1.05 15.90
C GLN A 214 -26.94 -0.46 16.16
N ILE A 215 -25.78 -1.08 15.92
CA ILE A 215 -25.55 -2.49 16.26
C ILE A 215 -25.63 -2.69 17.78
N ALA A 216 -25.02 -1.80 18.57
CA ALA A 216 -25.09 -1.87 20.02
C ALA A 216 -26.53 -1.71 20.54
N ALA A 217 -27.30 -0.79 19.97
CA ALA A 217 -28.72 -0.62 20.28
C ALA A 217 -29.54 -1.87 19.92
N THR A 218 -29.32 -2.43 18.73
CA THR A 218 -29.99 -3.67 18.28
C THR A 218 -29.65 -4.87 19.18
N SER A 219 -28.41 -4.96 19.66
CA SER A 219 -28.01 -5.99 20.63
C SER A 219 -28.80 -5.87 21.93
N LYS A 220 -29.03 -4.65 22.42
CA LYS A 220 -29.82 -4.39 23.62
C LYS A 220 -31.29 -4.75 23.41
N ASP A 221 -31.84 -4.44 22.24
CA ASP A 221 -33.23 -4.80 21.90
C ASP A 221 -33.40 -6.33 21.79
N ALA A 222 -32.38 -7.04 21.27
CA ALA A 222 -32.38 -8.50 21.23
C ALA A 222 -32.36 -9.13 22.64
N GLU A 223 -31.63 -8.54 23.59
CA GLU A 223 -31.65 -8.97 25.00
C GLU A 223 -33.04 -8.78 25.64
N GLN A 224 -33.68 -7.63 25.40
CA GLN A 224 -35.03 -7.37 25.89
C GLN A 224 -36.04 -8.32 25.26
N PHE A 225 -35.96 -8.55 23.95
CA PHE A 225 -36.82 -9.50 23.26
C PHE A 225 -36.67 -10.92 23.81
N LYS A 226 -35.44 -11.36 24.10
CA LYS A 226 -35.16 -12.64 24.75
C LYS A 226 -35.82 -12.71 26.14
N ALA A 227 -35.74 -11.64 26.93
CA ALA A 227 -36.37 -11.58 28.24
C ALA A 227 -37.90 -11.68 28.16
N GLU A 228 -38.52 -10.99 27.19
CA GLU A 228 -39.98 -11.06 26.96
C GLU A 228 -40.43 -12.43 26.46
N LEU A 229 -39.66 -13.08 25.57
CA LEU A 229 -39.93 -14.46 25.16
C LEU A 229 -39.85 -15.46 26.32
N ALA A 230 -38.89 -15.27 27.22
CA ALA A 230 -38.77 -16.09 28.42
C ALA A 230 -40.01 -15.95 29.32
N LYS A 231 -40.50 -14.72 29.53
CA LYS A 231 -41.74 -14.45 30.26
C LYS A 231 -42.96 -15.06 29.57
N LEU A 232 -43.08 -14.89 28.25
CA LEU A 232 -44.19 -15.44 27.48
C LEU A 232 -44.23 -16.97 27.57
N ASN A 233 -43.08 -17.63 27.45
CA ASN A 233 -42.99 -19.09 27.58
C ASN A 233 -43.39 -19.56 28.99
N ALA A 234 -42.95 -18.85 30.04
CA ALA A 234 -43.37 -19.13 31.41
C ALA A 234 -44.89 -18.99 31.60
N ASN A 235 -45.50 -17.94 31.01
CA ASN A 235 -46.94 -17.73 31.05
C ASN A 235 -47.71 -18.83 30.29
N ILE A 236 -47.24 -19.25 29.11
CA ILE A 236 -47.86 -20.34 28.35
C ILE A 236 -47.77 -21.66 29.12
N GLN A 237 -46.64 -21.94 29.77
CA GLN A 237 -46.50 -23.13 30.63
C GLN A 237 -47.47 -23.11 31.80
N ALA A 238 -47.58 -21.97 32.49
CA ALA A 238 -48.53 -21.80 33.59
C ALA A 238 -49.98 -21.99 33.10
N LEU A 239 -50.34 -21.43 31.94
CA LEU A 239 -51.66 -21.59 31.34
C LEU A 239 -51.95 -23.06 31.02
N ASN A 240 -51.02 -23.75 30.37
CA ASN A 240 -51.14 -25.17 30.04
C ASN A 240 -51.27 -26.05 31.29
N GLN A 241 -50.59 -25.70 32.38
CA GLN A 241 -50.70 -26.39 33.66
C GLN A 241 -52.11 -26.22 34.27
N VAL A 242 -52.68 -25.01 34.22
CA VAL A 242 -54.06 -24.74 34.65
C VAL A 242 -55.05 -25.52 33.79
N TYR A 243 -54.93 -25.50 32.46
CA TYR A 243 -55.78 -26.28 31.56
C TYR A 243 -55.66 -27.79 31.81
N GLY A 244 -54.45 -28.30 32.02
CA GLY A 244 -54.22 -29.72 32.34
C GLY A 244 -54.84 -30.13 33.68
N SER A 245 -54.76 -29.25 34.69
CA SER A 245 -55.38 -29.46 35.99
C SER A 245 -56.92 -29.45 35.91
N MET A 246 -57.52 -28.54 35.11
CA MET A 246 -58.97 -28.53 34.85
C MET A 246 -59.41 -29.76 34.06
N LEU A 247 -58.67 -30.17 33.03
CA LEU A 247 -59.00 -31.36 32.24
C LEU A 247 -58.97 -32.63 33.10
N THR A 248 -58.00 -32.73 34.00
CA THR A 248 -57.89 -33.86 34.95
C THR A 248 -59.06 -33.84 35.94
N ALA A 249 -59.42 -32.65 36.45
CA ALA A 249 -60.56 -32.47 37.36
C ALA A 249 -61.94 -32.67 36.69
N MET A 250 -62.04 -32.58 35.37
CA MET A 250 -63.28 -32.88 34.62
C MET A 250 -63.40 -34.35 34.18
N LYS A 251 -62.30 -35.13 34.23
CA LYS A 251 -62.27 -36.54 33.83
C LYS A 251 -62.23 -37.53 35.00
N GLY A 252 -61.90 -37.07 36.21
CA GLY A 252 -62.05 -37.81 37.47
C GLY A 252 -63.35 -37.47 38.15
#